data_AF-A0A7W0LFG0-F1
#
_entry.id   AF-A0A7W0LFG0-F1
#
_cell.length_a   1.000
_cell.length_b   1.000
_cell.length_c   1.000
_cell.angle_alpha   90.00
_cell.angle_beta   90.00
_cell.angle_gamma   90.00
#
_symmetry.space_group_name_H-M   'P 1'
#
loop_
_entity.id
_entity.type
_entity.pdbx_description
1 polymer ?
#
loop_
_entity_poly.entity_id
_entity_poly.type
_entity_poly.pdbx_seq_one_letter_code
_entity_poly.pdbx_strand_id
1 'polypeptide(L)'
;MREGLSQLALPLVLIAFCFPLFIGLDSADLDNDEAIYAYAVESILTTGDWMSPLISPTTDVVFLEKPHLKFWIVALPIRLGLLPYNEFGLRFWDALFGAAAFVYVFLIGRRLAGPLCGVVAVLVLFAHRPLLFEHGLRST
;
A
#
# COMPACT_ATOMS: atom_id res chain seq x y z
N MET A 1 -17.75 -29.23 -10.19
CA MET A 1 -16.43 -28.96 -9.55
C MET A 1 -15.75 -27.69 -10.06
N ARG A 2 -15.70 -27.42 -11.39
CA ARG A 2 -15.05 -26.22 -11.96
C ARG A 2 -15.73 -24.88 -11.60
N GLU A 3 -17.06 -24.83 -11.55
CA GLU A 3 -17.79 -23.59 -11.21
C GLU A 3 -17.61 -23.16 -9.74
N GLY A 4 -17.69 -24.10 -8.79
CA GLY A 4 -17.49 -23.81 -7.37
C GLY A 4 -16.10 -23.25 -7.07
N LEU A 5 -15.06 -23.78 -7.70
CA LEU A 5 -13.70 -23.25 -7.57
C LEU A 5 -13.59 -21.81 -8.09
N SER A 6 -14.31 -21.47 -9.17
CA SER A 6 -14.29 -20.13 -9.75
C SER A 6 -14.97 -19.08 -8.86
N GLN A 7 -16.03 -19.47 -8.15
CA GLN A 7 -16.76 -18.58 -7.23
C GLN A 7 -15.99 -18.34 -5.93
N LEU A 8 -15.24 -19.33 -5.46
CA LEU A 8 -14.45 -19.24 -4.22
C LEU A 8 -13.06 -18.61 -4.42
N ALA A 9 -12.53 -18.60 -5.64
CA ALA A 9 -11.16 -18.13 -5.90
C ALA A 9 -10.95 -16.64 -5.58
N LEU A 10 -11.91 -15.77 -5.91
CA LEU A 10 -11.79 -14.34 -5.59
C LEU A 10 -11.91 -14.05 -4.08
N PRO A 11 -12.92 -14.58 -3.36
CA PRO A 11 -12.97 -14.49 -1.90
C PRO A 11 -11.69 -15.02 -1.23
N LEU A 12 -11.16 -16.13 -1.74
CA LEU A 12 -9.89 -16.68 -1.27
C LEU A 12 -8.75 -15.65 -1.43
N VAL A 13 -8.63 -14.99 -2.58
CA VAL A 13 -7.58 -13.98 -2.79
C VAL A 13 -7.73 -12.79 -1.86
N LEU A 14 -8.96 -12.32 -1.65
CA LEU A 14 -9.24 -11.19 -0.77
C LEU A 14 -8.90 -11.54 0.70
N ILE A 15 -9.33 -12.70 1.19
CA ILE A 15 -9.16 -13.07 2.59
C ILE A 15 -7.74 -13.57 2.89
N ALA A 16 -7.18 -14.41 2.01
CA ALA A 16 -5.90 -15.07 2.29
C ALA A 16 -4.67 -14.24 1.92
N PHE A 17 -4.79 -13.27 0.98
CA PHE A 17 -3.63 -12.50 0.51
C PHE A 17 -3.79 -10.99 0.67
N CYS A 18 -5.00 -10.44 0.48
CA CYS A 18 -5.20 -8.98 0.61
C CYS A 18 -5.38 -8.54 2.06
N PHE A 19 -6.25 -9.20 2.82
CA PHE A 19 -6.50 -8.85 4.23
C PHE A 19 -5.23 -8.87 5.10
N PRO A 20 -4.30 -9.84 4.97
CA PRO A 20 -3.05 -9.82 5.73
C PRO A 20 -2.18 -8.58 5.51
N LEU A 21 -2.30 -7.89 4.38
CA LEU A 21 -1.53 -6.67 4.14
C LEU A 21 -1.85 -5.57 5.16
N PHE A 22 -3.07 -5.54 5.69
CA PHE A 22 -3.52 -4.53 6.65
C PHE A 22 -3.22 -4.86 8.11
N ILE A 23 -2.73 -6.07 8.40
CA ILE A 23 -2.46 -6.51 9.78
C ILE A 23 -1.11 -5.97 10.25
N GLY A 24 -1.13 -5.23 11.37
CA GLY A 24 0.08 -4.73 12.03
C GLY A 24 0.81 -3.65 11.24
N LEU A 25 0.09 -2.83 10.47
CA LEU A 25 0.70 -1.67 9.80
C LEU A 25 1.30 -0.66 10.78
N ASP A 26 0.90 -0.67 12.05
CA ASP A 26 1.42 0.17 13.13
C ASP A 26 2.46 -0.55 14.02
N SER A 27 2.87 -1.76 13.65
CA SER A 27 3.67 -2.62 14.54
C SER A 27 5.16 -2.26 14.61
N ALA A 28 5.66 -1.45 13.69
CA ALA A 28 7.06 -1.08 13.59
C ALA A 28 7.22 0.36 13.13
N ASP A 29 8.33 0.98 13.50
CA ASP A 29 8.64 2.36 13.13
C ASP A 29 8.85 2.50 11.61
N LEU A 30 8.78 3.74 11.13
CA LEU A 30 9.05 4.10 9.75
C LEU A 30 10.56 4.11 9.52
N ASP A 31 11.03 3.52 8.42
CA ASP A 31 12.46 3.43 8.12
C ASP A 31 12.77 3.79 6.66
N ASN A 32 14.02 4.16 6.38
CA ASN A 32 14.54 4.49 5.05
C ASN A 32 13.64 5.49 4.29
N ASP A 33 13.25 5.15 3.06
CA ASP A 33 12.41 5.96 2.20
C ASP A 33 11.05 6.26 2.84
N GLU A 34 10.51 5.32 3.62
CA GLU A 34 9.20 5.44 4.23
C GLU A 34 9.12 6.65 5.18
N ALA A 35 10.17 6.84 5.99
CA ALA A 35 10.27 7.98 6.89
C ALA A 35 10.26 9.32 6.13
N ILE A 36 10.90 9.37 4.95
CA ILE A 36 10.92 10.59 4.10
C ILE A 36 9.52 10.88 3.54
N TYR A 37 8.82 9.87 3.00
CA TYR A 37 7.46 10.06 2.48
C TYR A 37 6.47 10.43 3.60
N ALA A 38 6.62 9.80 4.76
CA ALA A 38 5.81 10.11 5.94
C ALA A 38 6.02 11.56 6.42
N TYR A 39 7.27 12.00 6.48
CA TYR A 39 7.57 13.38 6.86
C TYR A 39 7.06 14.40 5.84
N ALA A 40 7.14 14.08 4.54
CA ALA A 40 6.53 14.90 3.50
C ALA A 40 5.01 15.05 3.72
N VAL A 41 4.31 13.96 4.07
CA VAL A 41 2.88 14.01 4.42
C VAL A 41 2.64 14.84 5.69
N GLU A 42 3.43 14.64 6.74
CA GLU A 42 3.38 15.42 7.98
C GLU A 42 3.56 16.91 7.72
N SER A 43 4.50 17.31 6.87
CA SER A 43 4.74 18.70 6.52
C SER A 43 3.50 19.33 5.85
N ILE A 44 2.80 18.60 4.98
CA ILE A 44 1.54 19.07 4.36
C ILE A 44 0.44 19.23 5.42
N LEU A 45 0.34 18.27 6.34
CA LEU A 45 -0.69 18.27 7.38
C LEU A 45 -0.50 19.39 8.40
N THR A 46 0.75 19.71 8.75
CA THR A 46 1.12 20.71 9.76
C THR A 46 1.14 22.13 9.19
N THR A 47 1.71 22.34 8.01
CA THR A 47 1.83 23.66 7.38
C THR A 47 0.59 24.06 6.59
N GLY A 48 -0.13 23.07 6.05
CA GLY A 48 -1.20 23.29 5.08
C GLY A 48 -0.70 23.64 3.67
N ASP A 49 0.60 23.61 3.39
CA ASP A 49 1.15 23.77 2.03
C ASP A 49 1.20 22.41 1.32
N TRP A 50 0.35 22.23 0.31
CA TRP A 50 0.24 20.99 -0.47
C TRP A 50 1.24 20.92 -1.61
N MET A 51 1.87 22.04 -1.96
CA MET A 51 2.78 22.18 -3.10
C MET A 51 4.24 22.03 -2.70
N SER A 52 4.58 22.33 -1.45
CA SER A 52 5.96 22.36 -0.98
C SER A 52 6.19 21.37 0.18
N PRO A 53 6.00 20.05 -0.01
CA PRO A 53 6.29 19.09 1.04
C PRO A 53 7.79 19.10 1.38
N LEU A 54 8.13 19.00 2.65
CA LEU A 54 9.51 19.01 3.13
C LEU A 54 10.09 17.59 3.16
N ILE A 55 11.40 17.46 2.91
CA ILE A 55 12.08 16.16 2.86
C ILE A 55 12.51 15.65 4.25
N SER A 56 12.74 16.54 5.22
CA SER A 56 13.22 16.18 6.56
C SER A 56 12.88 17.25 7.59
N PRO A 57 12.76 16.89 8.89
CA PRO A 57 12.46 17.85 9.96
C PRO A 57 13.57 18.86 10.24
N THR A 58 14.79 18.60 9.77
CA THR A 58 15.96 19.43 10.08
C THR A 58 16.25 20.47 8.99
N THR A 59 15.66 20.30 7.81
CA THR A 59 15.99 21.13 6.64
C THR A 59 14.72 21.61 5.95
N ASP A 60 14.63 22.90 5.65
CA ASP A 60 13.54 23.51 4.87
C ASP A 60 13.63 23.21 3.36
N VAL A 61 14.17 22.04 2.99
CA VAL A 61 14.29 21.62 1.60
C VAL A 61 13.00 20.96 1.15
N VAL A 62 12.43 21.50 0.08
CA VAL A 62 11.24 20.96 -0.57
C VAL A 62 11.58 19.68 -1.33
N PHE A 63 10.78 18.64 -1.13
CA PHE A 63 10.97 17.33 -1.75
C PHE A 63 10.45 17.30 -3.20
N LEU A 64 11.23 17.92 -4.10
CA LEU A 64 10.86 18.06 -5.53
C LEU A 64 11.26 16.86 -6.40
N GLU A 65 11.91 15.83 -5.84
CA GLU A 65 12.36 14.67 -6.61
C GLU A 65 11.22 13.73 -7.03
N LYS A 66 10.06 13.80 -6.35
CA LYS A 66 8.91 12.93 -6.56
C LYS A 66 7.65 13.76 -6.87
N PRO A 67 6.75 13.27 -7.74
CA PRO A 67 5.48 13.94 -7.99
C PRO A 67 4.56 13.87 -6.76
N HIS A 68 3.71 14.89 -6.59
CA HIS A 68 2.95 15.10 -5.35
C HIS A 68 1.81 14.12 -5.08
N LEU A 69 1.40 13.33 -6.08
CA LEU A 69 0.19 12.50 -6.00
C LEU A 69 0.18 11.58 -4.77
N LYS A 70 1.31 10.92 -4.46
CA LYS A 70 1.41 10.01 -3.30
C LYS A 70 1.16 10.78 -1.99
N PHE A 71 1.73 11.98 -1.84
CA PHE A 71 1.53 12.75 -0.62
C PHE A 71 0.08 13.18 -0.46
N TRP A 72 -0.59 13.59 -1.55
CA TRP A 72 -1.97 14.06 -1.48
C TRP A 72 -2.96 12.96 -1.12
N ILE A 73 -2.83 11.78 -1.73
CA ILE A 73 -3.74 10.67 -1.45
C ILE A 73 -3.61 10.17 -0.01
N VAL A 74 -2.42 10.27 0.60
CA VAL A 74 -2.21 9.92 2.01
C VAL A 74 -2.65 11.05 2.94
N ALA A 75 -2.25 12.29 2.68
CA ALA A 75 -2.55 13.44 3.53
C ALA A 75 -4.05 13.76 3.60
N LEU A 76 -4.79 13.64 2.48
CA LEU A 76 -6.19 14.08 2.42
C LEU A 76 -7.11 13.28 3.36
N PRO A 77 -7.12 11.93 3.38
CA PRO A 77 -7.94 11.18 4.31
C PRO A 77 -7.55 11.38 5.78
N ILE A 78 -6.25 11.55 6.08
CA ILE A 78 -5.79 11.84 7.44
C ILE A 78 -6.32 13.22 7.87
N ARG A 79 -6.20 14.23 7.02
CA ARG A 79 -6.73 15.58 7.28
C ARG A 79 -8.23 15.61 7.48
N LEU A 80 -8.97 14.77 6.75
CA LEU A 80 -10.42 14.62 6.87
C LEU A 80 -10.85 13.76 8.08
N GLY A 81 -9.90 13.19 8.83
CA GLY A 81 -10.19 12.31 9.96
C GLY A 81 -10.72 10.91 9.57
N LEU A 82 -10.54 10.52 8.30
CA LEU A 82 -10.94 9.21 7.77
C LEU A 82 -9.91 8.12 8.08
N LEU A 83 -8.64 8.51 8.24
CA LEU A 83 -7.54 7.65 8.66
C LEU A 83 -6.84 8.26 9.88
N PRO A 84 -6.30 7.41 10.79
CA PRO A 84 -5.53 7.89 11.93
C PRO A 84 -4.24 8.57 11.48
N TYR A 85 -3.78 9.57 12.23
CA TYR A 85 -2.47 10.19 12.02
C TYR A 85 -1.40 9.41 12.78
N ASN A 86 -1.04 8.25 12.23
CA ASN A 86 0.03 7.36 12.70
C ASN A 86 0.51 6.48 11.52
N GLU A 87 1.39 5.53 11.80
CA GLU A 87 1.98 4.59 10.83
C GLU A 87 0.89 3.84 10.04
N PHE A 88 -0.20 3.44 10.69
CA PHE A 88 -1.32 2.78 10.01
C PHE A 88 -1.91 3.66 8.90
N GLY A 89 -2.21 4.93 9.21
CA GLY A 89 -2.79 5.84 8.21
C GLY A 89 -1.83 6.16 7.07
N LEU A 90 -0.53 6.24 7.37
CA LEU A 90 0.53 6.48 6.39
C LEU A 90 0.70 5.29 5.43
N ARG A 91 0.60 4.06 5.94
CA ARG A 91 0.76 2.80 5.17
C ARG A 91 -0.51 2.30 4.52
N PHE A 92 -1.68 2.82 4.91
CA PHE A 92 -2.98 2.31 4.47
C PHE A 92 -3.10 2.23 2.93
N TRP A 93 -2.65 3.28 2.23
CA TRP A 93 -2.73 3.34 0.78
C TRP A 93 -1.77 2.36 0.11
N ASP A 94 -0.59 2.15 0.68
CA ASP A 94 0.36 1.17 0.17
C ASP A 94 -0.27 -0.24 0.26
N ALA A 95 -0.87 -0.60 1.41
CA ALA A 95 -1.62 -1.85 1.60
C ALA A 95 -2.81 -2.00 0.63
N LEU A 96 -3.56 -0.92 0.42
CA LEU A 96 -4.71 -0.92 -0.49
C LEU A 96 -4.31 -1.12 -1.95
N PHE A 97 -3.29 -0.41 -2.44
CA PHE A 97 -2.81 -0.60 -3.80
C PHE A 97 -2.12 -1.95 -3.98
N GLY A 98 -1.49 -2.49 -2.94
CA GLY A 98 -1.00 -3.87 -2.93
C GLY A 98 -2.11 -4.92 -3.07
N ALA A 99 -3.18 -4.77 -2.30
CA ALA A 99 -4.37 -5.61 -2.45
C ALA A 99 -4.97 -5.50 -3.87
N ALA A 100 -5.07 -4.28 -4.41
CA ALA A 100 -5.55 -4.06 -5.77
C ALA A 100 -4.64 -4.75 -6.82
N ALA A 101 -3.32 -4.70 -6.62
CA ALA A 101 -2.36 -5.39 -7.49
C ALA A 101 -2.54 -6.92 -7.44
N PHE A 102 -2.76 -7.52 -6.27
CA PHE A 102 -3.07 -8.95 -6.16
C PHE A 102 -4.36 -9.33 -6.89
N VAL A 103 -5.43 -8.55 -6.74
CA VAL A 103 -6.67 -8.77 -7.49
C VAL A 103 -6.41 -8.67 -8.99
N TYR A 104 -5.64 -7.67 -9.42
CA TYR A 104 -5.32 -7.48 -10.84
C TYR A 104 -4.53 -8.67 -11.43
N VAL A 105 -3.50 -9.14 -10.73
CA VAL A 105 -2.71 -10.32 -11.13
C VAL A 105 -3.58 -11.58 -11.16
N PHE A 106 -4.45 -11.77 -10.17
CA PHE A 106 -5.42 -12.87 -10.17
C PHE A 106 -6.32 -12.83 -11.41
N LEU A 107 -6.86 -11.65 -11.76
CA LEU A 107 -7.74 -11.50 -12.91
C LEU A 107 -7.02 -11.83 -14.23
N ILE A 108 -5.75 -11.44 -14.37
CA ILE A 108 -4.92 -11.79 -15.53
C ILE A 108 -4.71 -13.31 -15.60
N GLY A 109 -4.22 -13.93 -14.53
CA GLY A 109 -3.99 -15.39 -14.52
C GLY A 109 -5.28 -16.18 -14.74
N ARG A 110 -6.40 -15.72 -14.16
CA ARG A 110 -7.73 -16.29 -14.38
C ARG A 110 -8.14 -16.23 -15.85
N ARG A 111 -7.89 -15.10 -16.53
CA ARG A 111 -8.22 -14.90 -17.94
C ARG A 111 -7.35 -15.75 -18.86
N LEU A 112 -6.08 -15.97 -18.51
CA LEU A 112 -5.13 -16.71 -19.34
C LEU A 112 -5.30 -18.23 -19.26
N ALA A 113 -5.42 -18.79 -18.04
CA ALA A 113 -5.40 -20.23 -17.82
C ALA A 113 -6.34 -20.72 -16.71
N GLY A 114 -7.32 -19.91 -16.32
CA GLY A 114 -8.34 -20.27 -15.34
C GLY A 114 -7.99 -19.91 -13.89
N PRO A 115 -8.96 -20.11 -12.96
CA PRO A 115 -8.88 -19.56 -11.60
C PRO A 115 -7.69 -20.07 -10.78
N LEU A 116 -7.28 -21.33 -10.98
CA LEU A 116 -6.12 -21.90 -10.30
C LEU A 116 -4.83 -21.16 -10.68
N CYS A 117 -4.64 -20.84 -11.96
CA CYS A 117 -3.48 -20.08 -12.42
C CYS A 117 -3.43 -18.69 -11.78
N GLY A 118 -4.58 -18.00 -11.70
CA GLY A 118 -4.68 -16.72 -11.00
C GLY A 118 -4.28 -16.80 -9.52
N VAL A 119 -4.77 -17.81 -8.78
CA VAL A 119 -4.43 -18.00 -7.36
C VAL A 119 -2.93 -18.30 -7.19
N VAL A 120 -2.36 -19.17 -8.04
CA VAL A 120 -0.93 -19.49 -8.00
C VAL A 120 -0.08 -18.27 -8.31
N ALA A 121 -0.48 -17.43 -9.26
CA ALA A 121 0.23 -16.19 -9.57
C ALA A 121 0.28 -15.25 -8.36
N VAL A 122 -0.85 -15.05 -7.66
CA VAL A 122 -0.88 -14.24 -6.43
C VAL A 122 -0.03 -14.86 -5.33
N LEU A 123 -0.08 -16.19 -5.16
CA LEU A 123 0.74 -16.89 -4.16
C LEU A 123 2.24 -16.65 -4.38
N VAL A 124 2.71 -16.67 -5.63
CA VAL A 124 4.11 -16.40 -5.96
C VAL A 124 4.51 -14.98 -5.54
N LEU A 125 3.67 -13.98 -5.83
CA LEU A 125 3.91 -12.60 -5.40
C LEU A 125 3.88 -12.47 -3.87
N PHE A 126 2.91 -13.08 -3.22
CA PHE A 126 2.75 -13.05 -1.77
C PHE A 126 3.90 -13.75 -1.03
N ALA A 127 4.50 -14.79 -1.62
CA ALA A 127 5.66 -15.46 -1.06
C ALA A 127 6.96 -14.65 -1.21
N HIS A 128 6.97 -13.61 -2.03
CA HIS A 128 8.15 -12.79 -2.28
C HIS A 128 8.31 -11.70 -1.23
N ARG A 129 9.03 -12.02 -0.14
CA ARG A 129 9.23 -11.11 1.01
C ARG A 129 9.69 -9.69 0.66
N PRO A 130 10.72 -9.47 -0.19
CA PRO A 130 11.18 -8.10 -0.47
C PRO A 130 10.09 -7.19 -1.06
N LEU A 131 9.18 -7.75 -1.87
CA LEU A 131 8.05 -7.01 -2.43
C LEU A 131 7.01 -6.62 -1.36
N LEU A 132 6.87 -7.43 -0.30
CA LEU A 132 5.94 -7.13 0.78
C LEU A 132 6.51 -6.11 1.76
N PHE A 133 7.78 -6.28 2.15
CA PHE A 133 8.34 -5.69 3.37
C PHE A 133 9.39 -4.60 3.09
N GLU A 134 10.18 -4.68 2.01
CA GLU A 134 11.32 -3.77 1.78
C GLU A 134 11.01 -2.64 0.76
N HIS A 135 10.30 -2.96 -0.32
CA HIS A 135 10.11 -2.04 -1.45
C HIS A 135 8.69 -2.10 -2.04
N GLY A 136 7.66 -2.24 -1.21
CA GLY A 136 6.33 -2.38 -1.81
C GLY A 136 5.17 -2.30 -0.86
N LEU A 137 4.40 -3.37 -0.83
CA LEU A 137 2.95 -3.30 -0.72
C LEU A 137 2.41 -2.94 0.67
N ARG A 138 3.23 -2.83 1.71
CA ARG A 138 2.75 -2.52 3.08
C ARG A 138 3.81 -2.00 4.06
N SER A 139 5.04 -1.71 3.60
CA SER A 139 6.28 -1.39 4.37
C SER A 139 6.02 -1.03 5.83
N THR A 140 6.56 -1.63 6.88
CA THR A 140 7.58 -2.68 7.10
C THR A 140 7.29 -4.06 6.56
#